data_AF-A0A398A9Q0-F1
#
_entry.id   AF-A0A398A9Q0-F1
#
_cell.length_a   1.000
_cell.length_b   1.000
_cell.length_c   1.000
_cell.angle_alpha   90.00
_cell.angle_beta   90.00
_cell.angle_gamma   90.00
#
_symmetry.space_group_name_H-M   'P 1'
#
loop_
_entity.id
_entity.type
_entity.pdbx_description
1 polymer ?
#
loop_
_entity_poly.entity_id
_entity_poly.type
_entity_poly.pdbx_seq_one_letter_code
_entity_poly.pdbx_strand_id
1 'polypeptide(L)'
;MDSSDQADRISNLPDVLLVLIVSCLSFKECVQTCALSKRIHEQTFEISISYPKTYLDVIESLIAFAVHKRVKNLVHDFSNPAWRTFHDVNLDELVVEIPQSVYDLATLESLKVGACKKFDPAKLSNLGKLKTVSFGWMELKNPELFLKTSRVEKYERIINCVFLLNCIFNLPRVDILKYSGDLFRFEFDNMNIIISEVEFDFRVLDNNNDESKDSNTAEGGMLCHLLNNLLDDGGRSATTLTVCPFLLKMIPKSEHPHFLGSMETKHLVLKTELHPR
;
A
#
# COMPACT_ATOMS: atom_id res chain seq x y z
N MET A 1 -16.93 34.54 -33.80
CA MET A 1 -16.40 35.25 -32.63
C MET A 1 -16.23 34.21 -31.55
N ASP A 2 -14.99 33.75 -31.38
CA ASP A 2 -14.62 32.69 -30.46
C ASP A 2 -14.75 33.13 -29.01
N SER A 3 -15.45 32.34 -28.21
CA SER A 3 -15.45 32.44 -26.76
C SER A 3 -15.36 31.03 -26.16
N SER A 4 -14.15 30.49 -25.96
CA SER A 4 -13.96 29.39 -25.00
C SER A 4 -12.50 29.05 -24.69
N ASP A 5 -11.59 30.03 -24.66
CA ASP A 5 -10.22 29.80 -24.17
C ASP A 5 -9.93 30.56 -22.88
N GLN A 6 -10.87 30.46 -21.93
CA GLN A 6 -10.61 30.85 -20.56
C GLN A 6 -9.88 29.69 -19.88
N ALA A 7 -8.56 29.64 -20.06
CA ALA A 7 -7.70 28.66 -19.42
C ALA A 7 -8.04 28.56 -17.93
N ASP A 8 -8.25 27.34 -17.44
CA ASP A 8 -8.61 27.08 -16.05
C ASP A 8 -7.44 27.44 -15.13
N ARG A 9 -7.43 28.70 -14.69
CA ARG A 9 -6.35 29.30 -13.88
C ARG A 9 -6.27 28.70 -12.48
N ILE A 10 -7.37 28.13 -11.99
CA ILE A 10 -7.42 27.50 -10.66
C ILE A 10 -6.62 26.19 -10.71
N SER A 11 -6.79 25.38 -11.76
CA SER A 11 -6.06 24.11 -11.95
C SER A 11 -4.54 24.25 -12.09
N ASN A 12 -4.02 25.47 -12.30
CA ASN A 12 -2.59 25.75 -12.40
C ASN A 12 -1.98 26.27 -11.09
N LEU A 13 -2.75 26.36 -10.01
CA LEU A 13 -2.25 26.78 -8.71
C LEU A 13 -1.49 25.63 -8.02
N PRO A 14 -0.42 25.95 -7.26
CA PRO A 14 0.20 24.99 -6.34
C PRO A 14 -0.82 24.36 -5.39
N ASP A 15 -0.64 23.08 -5.07
CA ASP A 15 -1.56 22.30 -4.24
C ASP A 15 -1.89 22.98 -2.89
N VAL A 16 -0.91 23.69 -2.32
CA VAL A 16 -1.09 24.48 -1.09
C VAL A 16 -2.18 25.54 -1.21
N LEU A 17 -2.25 26.21 -2.36
CA LEU A 17 -3.25 27.24 -2.61
C LEU A 17 -4.60 26.62 -2.95
N LEU A 18 -4.61 25.46 -3.63
CA LEU A 18 -5.85 24.71 -3.87
C LEU A 18 -6.49 24.23 -2.56
N VAL A 19 -5.67 23.69 -1.64
CA VAL A 19 -6.07 23.26 -0.30
C VAL A 19 -6.59 24.44 0.53
N LEU A 20 -5.88 25.58 0.52
CA LEU A 20 -6.33 26.80 1.19
C LEU A 20 -7.64 27.35 0.60
N ILE A 21 -7.76 27.40 -0.73
CA ILE A 21 -8.98 27.83 -1.42
C ILE A 21 -10.14 26.92 -1.03
N VAL A 22 -9.97 25.60 -1.09
CA VAL A 22 -11.02 24.63 -0.68
C VAL A 22 -11.38 24.79 0.80
N SER A 23 -10.41 25.08 1.67
CA SER A 23 -10.66 25.30 3.10
C SER A 23 -11.36 26.64 3.41
N CYS A 24 -11.26 27.63 2.53
CA CYS A 24 -11.82 28.98 2.72
C CYS A 24 -13.17 29.19 2.03
N LEU A 25 -13.64 28.24 1.20
CA LEU A 25 -14.91 28.33 0.50
C LEU A 25 -16.06 27.76 1.33
N SER A 26 -17.22 28.41 1.28
CA SER A 26 -18.43 27.83 1.85
C SER A 26 -18.89 26.63 1.02
N PHE A 27 -19.68 25.72 1.64
CA PHE A 27 -20.25 24.50 1.02
C PHE A 27 -20.82 24.67 -0.40
N LYS A 28 -21.29 25.88 -0.73
CA LYS A 28 -21.92 26.21 -2.02
C LYS A 28 -20.91 26.60 -3.10
N GLU A 29 -19.73 27.07 -2.72
CA GLU A 29 -18.72 27.64 -3.62
C GLU A 29 -17.68 26.61 -4.08
N CYS A 30 -17.33 25.62 -3.24
CA CYS A 30 -16.52 24.46 -3.66
C CYS A 30 -17.16 23.68 -4.83
N VAL A 31 -18.49 23.71 -4.93
CA VAL A 31 -19.26 23.01 -5.98
C VAL A 31 -19.28 23.81 -7.30
N GLN A 32 -19.05 25.12 -7.27
CA GLN A 32 -19.15 26.00 -8.45
C GLN A 32 -17.82 26.25 -9.17
N THR A 33 -16.67 25.95 -8.56
CA THR A 33 -15.36 26.10 -9.22
C THR A 33 -14.98 24.83 -10.00
N CYS A 34 -15.04 24.96 -11.32
CA CYS A 34 -15.21 23.97 -12.39
C CYS A 34 -14.19 22.81 -12.60
N ALA A 35 -13.32 22.46 -11.66
CA ALA A 35 -12.39 21.33 -11.82
C ALA A 35 -12.62 20.18 -10.82
N LEU A 36 -12.93 20.50 -9.56
CA LEU A 36 -13.12 19.52 -8.48
C LEU A 36 -14.50 18.87 -8.52
N SER A 37 -15.53 19.58 -9.00
CA SER A 37 -16.90 19.04 -9.13
C SER A 37 -17.00 17.90 -10.14
N LYS A 38 -16.14 17.87 -11.17
CA LYS A 38 -16.06 16.75 -12.13
C LYS A 38 -15.44 15.50 -11.50
N ARG A 39 -14.48 15.63 -10.58
CA ARG A 39 -13.89 14.50 -9.84
C ARG A 39 -14.82 13.92 -8.77
N ILE A 40 -15.77 14.71 -8.24
CA ILE A 40 -16.81 14.24 -7.29
C ILE A 40 -17.94 13.45 -8.00
N HIS A 41 -17.96 13.42 -9.34
CA HIS A 41 -18.89 12.55 -10.08
C HIS A 41 -18.44 11.08 -10.08
N GLU A 42 -17.17 10.84 -9.80
CA GLU A 42 -16.58 9.52 -9.68
C GLU A 42 -16.65 9.12 -8.20
N GLN A 43 -16.97 7.87 -7.91
CA GLN A 43 -17.20 7.36 -6.54
C GLN A 43 -15.91 7.33 -5.69
N THR A 44 -14.91 8.13 -6.05
CA THR A 44 -13.53 8.15 -5.59
C THR A 44 -13.21 9.52 -5.01
N PHE A 45 -12.53 9.53 -3.86
CA PHE A 45 -12.00 10.74 -3.26
C PHE A 45 -10.54 10.52 -2.86
N GLU A 46 -9.68 11.46 -3.23
CA GLU A 46 -8.23 11.35 -3.04
C GLU A 46 -7.68 12.59 -2.33
N ILE A 47 -6.86 12.34 -1.31
CA ILE A 47 -6.02 13.30 -0.62
C ILE A 47 -4.58 12.79 -0.73
N SER A 48 -3.75 13.53 -1.46
CA SER A 48 -2.33 13.20 -1.65
C SER A 48 -1.48 14.43 -1.31
N ILE A 49 -0.89 14.47 -0.11
CA ILE A 49 -0.17 15.66 0.41
C ILE A 49 1.04 15.22 1.24
N SER A 50 2.25 15.55 0.79
CA SER A 50 3.46 15.37 1.60
C SER A 50 3.55 16.43 2.72
N TYR A 51 4.17 16.08 3.84
CA TYR A 51 4.30 16.96 5.03
C TYR A 51 2.95 17.48 5.57
N PRO A 52 2.03 16.58 5.95
CA PRO A 52 0.63 16.94 6.26
C PRO A 52 0.45 17.81 7.52
N LYS A 53 1.49 18.00 8.34
CA LYS A 53 1.44 18.73 9.62
C LYS A 53 0.89 20.15 9.49
N THR A 54 1.15 20.83 8.38
CA THR A 54 0.68 22.20 8.13
C THR A 54 -0.80 22.27 7.75
N TYR A 55 -1.42 21.15 7.36
CA TYR A 55 -2.77 21.10 6.78
C TYR A 55 -3.74 20.23 7.57
N LEU A 56 -3.46 19.93 8.83
CA LEU A 56 -4.25 18.96 9.61
C LEU A 56 -5.75 19.31 9.64
N ASP A 57 -6.11 20.56 9.95
CA ASP A 57 -7.51 21.00 10.00
C ASP A 57 -8.22 20.83 8.64
N VAL A 58 -7.48 21.04 7.55
CA VAL A 58 -8.00 20.88 6.19
C VAL A 58 -8.15 19.42 5.84
N ILE A 59 -7.16 18.59 6.16
CA ILE A 59 -7.21 17.13 5.97
C ILE A 59 -8.39 16.54 6.72
N GLU A 60 -8.60 16.92 7.99
CA GLU A 60 -9.75 16.48 8.78
C GLU A 60 -11.09 16.85 8.11
N SER A 61 -11.20 18.09 7.62
CA SER A 61 -12.39 18.57 6.90
C SER A 61 -12.64 17.79 5.60
N LEU A 62 -11.59 17.48 4.84
CA LEU A 62 -11.66 16.70 3.60
C LEU A 62 -12.06 15.24 3.87
N ILE A 63 -11.53 14.63 4.94
CA ILE A 63 -11.93 13.27 5.36
C ILE A 63 -13.41 13.26 5.77
N ALA A 64 -13.85 14.23 6.57
CA ALA A 64 -15.25 14.37 6.96
C ALA A 64 -16.17 14.52 5.75
N PHE A 65 -15.73 15.28 4.74
CA PHE A 65 -16.44 15.42 3.47
C PHE A 65 -16.56 14.09 2.72
N ALA A 66 -15.47 13.32 2.58
CA ALA A 66 -15.49 12.02 1.91
C ALA A 66 -16.46 11.03 2.58
N VAL A 67 -16.45 10.99 3.91
CA VAL A 67 -17.39 10.20 4.72
C VAL A 67 -18.83 10.65 4.47
N HIS A 68 -19.10 11.95 4.53
CA HIS A 68 -20.44 12.50 4.29
C HIS A 68 -20.96 12.15 2.89
N LYS A 69 -20.09 12.16 1.88
CA LYS A 69 -20.41 11.78 0.50
C LYS A 69 -20.56 10.28 0.28
N ARG A 70 -20.26 9.45 1.29
CA ARG A 70 -20.38 7.99 1.19
C ARG A 70 -19.64 7.43 -0.03
N VAL A 71 -18.40 7.88 -0.18
CA VAL A 71 -17.54 7.46 -1.30
C VAL A 71 -17.33 5.96 -1.25
N LYS A 72 -16.99 5.39 -2.41
CA LYS A 72 -16.67 3.98 -2.54
C LYS A 72 -15.17 3.73 -2.60
N ASN A 73 -14.39 4.66 -3.13
CA ASN A 73 -12.95 4.57 -3.18
C ASN A 73 -12.34 5.75 -2.43
N LEU A 74 -11.42 5.46 -1.52
CA LEU A 74 -10.76 6.49 -0.72
C LEU A 74 -9.25 6.31 -0.80
N VAL A 75 -8.55 7.39 -1.12
CA VAL A 75 -7.09 7.44 -1.15
C VAL A 75 -6.64 8.52 -0.18
N HIS A 76 -5.90 8.11 0.85
CA HIS A 76 -5.16 9.01 1.75
C HIS A 76 -3.68 8.68 1.61
N ASP A 77 -2.90 9.51 0.92
CA ASP A 77 -1.47 9.27 0.72
C ASP A 77 -0.66 10.48 1.16
N PHE A 78 -0.04 10.38 2.32
CA PHE A 78 0.79 11.46 2.86
C PHE A 78 2.28 11.21 2.66
N SER A 79 2.63 10.23 1.83
CA SER A 79 4.02 9.86 1.59
C SER A 79 4.78 10.98 0.88
N ASN A 80 6.08 11.03 1.13
CA ASN A 80 6.99 11.92 0.41
C ASN A 80 7.56 11.17 -0.80
N PRO A 81 7.39 11.68 -2.04
CA PRO A 81 7.96 11.07 -3.24
C PRO A 81 9.49 10.94 -3.23
N ALA A 82 10.17 11.69 -2.36
CA ALA A 82 11.61 11.58 -2.16
C ALA A 82 12.00 10.31 -1.37
N TRP A 83 11.10 9.75 -0.57
CA TRP A 83 11.36 8.51 0.16
C TRP A 83 11.59 7.36 -0.82
N ARG A 84 12.64 6.60 -0.56
CA ARG A 84 13.02 5.39 -1.26
C ARG A 84 12.76 4.19 -0.39
N THR A 85 13.21 4.20 0.85
CA THR A 85 13.03 3.11 1.82
C THR A 85 12.31 3.63 3.06
N PHE A 86 11.85 2.72 3.92
CA PHE A 86 11.26 3.17 5.19
C PHE A 86 12.28 3.90 6.08
N HIS A 87 13.58 3.71 5.87
CA HIS A 87 14.63 4.47 6.57
C HIS A 87 14.62 5.97 6.24
N ASP A 88 14.04 6.37 5.11
CA ASP A 88 13.87 7.79 4.76
C ASP A 88 12.70 8.44 5.51
N VAL A 89 11.84 7.63 6.15
CA VAL A 89 10.65 8.10 6.85
C VAL A 89 11.04 8.61 8.23
N ASN A 90 10.85 9.91 8.45
CA ASN A 90 10.85 10.45 9.79
C ASN A 90 9.50 10.15 10.46
N LEU A 91 9.49 9.31 11.49
CA LEU A 91 8.26 8.91 12.18
C LEU A 91 7.49 10.09 12.79
N ASP A 92 8.18 11.19 13.14
CA ASP A 92 7.54 12.41 13.64
C ASP A 92 6.75 13.17 12.56
N GLU A 93 7.00 12.86 11.28
CA GLU A 93 6.23 13.40 10.14
C GLU A 93 4.93 12.62 9.90
N LEU A 94 4.82 11.40 10.43
CA LEU A 94 3.59 10.62 10.38
C LEU A 94 2.61 11.17 11.42
N VAL A 95 1.82 12.17 11.01
CA VAL A 95 0.91 12.88 11.93
C VAL A 95 -0.58 12.60 11.68
N VAL A 96 -0.95 12.11 10.51
CA VAL A 96 -2.36 11.86 10.16
C VAL A 96 -2.82 10.51 10.68
N GLU A 97 -3.93 10.48 11.41
CA GLU A 97 -4.60 9.26 11.84
C GLU A 97 -5.86 9.01 11.01
N ILE A 98 -6.18 7.74 10.73
CA ILE A 98 -7.44 7.41 10.06
C ILE A 98 -8.57 7.44 11.10
N PRO A 99 -9.57 8.33 10.96
CA PRO A 99 -10.65 8.43 11.93
C PRO A 99 -11.59 7.23 11.85
N GLN A 100 -12.26 6.95 12.96
CA GLN A 100 -13.21 5.82 13.07
C GLN A 100 -14.33 5.89 12.02
N SER A 101 -14.75 7.10 11.64
CA SER A 101 -15.77 7.34 10.61
C SER A 101 -15.42 6.77 9.24
N VAL A 102 -14.13 6.61 8.91
CA VAL A 102 -13.68 5.93 7.68
C VAL A 102 -13.88 4.42 7.80
N TYR A 103 -13.56 3.84 8.96
CA TYR A 103 -13.77 2.41 9.23
C TYR A 103 -15.25 2.01 9.34
N ASP A 104 -16.13 2.99 9.58
CA ASP A 104 -17.58 2.78 9.62
C ASP A 104 -18.27 3.06 8.26
N LEU A 105 -17.49 3.42 7.23
CA LEU A 105 -18.01 3.79 5.92
C LEU A 105 -18.47 2.57 5.12
N ALA A 106 -19.70 2.12 5.33
CA ALA A 106 -20.27 0.90 4.73
C ALA A 106 -20.33 0.90 3.18
N THR A 107 -20.11 2.03 2.53
CA THR A 107 -20.04 2.16 1.06
C THR A 107 -18.65 1.87 0.50
N LEU A 108 -17.61 1.84 1.33
CA LEU A 108 -16.24 1.74 0.89
C LEU A 108 -15.95 0.36 0.28
N GLU A 109 -15.54 0.37 -0.98
CA GLU A 109 -15.14 -0.78 -1.81
C GLU A 109 -13.60 -0.84 -1.98
N SER A 110 -12.92 0.32 -1.96
CA SER A 110 -11.45 0.42 -2.05
C SER A 110 -10.86 1.44 -1.07
N LEU A 111 -9.75 1.08 -0.41
CA LEU A 111 -9.02 1.95 0.51
C LEU A 111 -7.50 1.91 0.22
N LYS A 112 -6.91 3.07 -0.06
CA LYS A 112 -5.45 3.26 -0.12
C LYS A 112 -5.00 4.20 1.00
N VAL A 113 -4.00 3.78 1.77
CA VAL A 113 -3.45 4.55 2.90
C VAL A 113 -1.92 4.61 2.84
N GLY A 114 -1.34 5.79 2.72
CA GLY A 114 0.10 6.02 2.74
C GLY A 114 0.50 6.96 3.87
N ALA A 115 1.56 6.64 4.60
CA ALA A 115 2.19 7.54 5.57
C ALA A 115 1.26 8.09 6.67
N CYS A 116 0.38 7.22 7.17
CA CYS A 116 -0.42 7.53 8.36
C CYS A 116 0.32 7.13 9.64
N LYS A 117 0.11 7.92 10.70
CA LYS A 117 0.67 7.70 12.04
C LYS A 117 0.27 6.35 12.64
N LYS A 118 -0.99 5.97 12.40
CA LYS A 118 -1.56 4.72 12.87
C LYS A 118 -2.54 4.18 11.85
N PHE A 119 -2.33 2.94 11.46
CA PHE A 119 -3.27 2.15 10.68
C PHE A 119 -3.61 0.90 11.48
N ASP A 120 -4.89 0.63 11.65
CA ASP A 120 -5.38 -0.56 12.33
C ASP A 120 -6.08 -1.48 11.31
N PRO A 121 -5.37 -2.49 10.78
CA PRO A 121 -5.91 -3.46 9.84
C PRO A 121 -7.09 -4.26 10.41
N ALA A 122 -7.16 -4.45 11.73
CA ALA A 122 -8.23 -5.22 12.35
C ALA A 122 -9.59 -4.54 12.15
N LYS A 123 -9.61 -3.20 12.10
CA LYS A 123 -10.84 -2.42 11.86
C LYS A 123 -11.38 -2.54 10.44
N LEU A 124 -10.60 -3.05 9.48
CA LEU A 124 -11.07 -3.28 8.13
C LEU A 124 -12.21 -4.32 8.07
N SER A 125 -12.36 -5.17 9.10
CA SER A 125 -13.49 -6.11 9.20
C SER A 125 -14.85 -5.43 9.28
N ASN A 126 -14.90 -4.15 9.70
CA ASN A 126 -16.13 -3.36 9.77
C ASN A 126 -16.65 -2.96 8.37
N LEU A 127 -15.77 -2.96 7.37
CA LEU A 127 -16.06 -2.48 6.03
C LEU A 127 -16.63 -3.63 5.17
N GLY A 128 -17.94 -3.88 5.31
CA GLY A 128 -18.61 -5.05 4.73
C GLY A 128 -18.56 -5.17 3.20
N LYS A 129 -18.21 -4.10 2.46
CA LYS A 129 -18.08 -4.05 1.00
C LYS A 129 -16.64 -3.91 0.51
N LEU A 130 -15.66 -3.80 1.40
CA LEU A 130 -14.26 -3.57 1.04
C LEU A 130 -13.71 -4.78 0.29
N LYS A 131 -13.20 -4.54 -0.91
CA LYS A 131 -12.59 -5.55 -1.79
C LYS A 131 -11.11 -5.32 -2.00
N THR A 132 -10.71 -4.05 -2.08
CA THR A 132 -9.35 -3.65 -2.41
C THR A 132 -8.73 -2.84 -1.27
N VAL A 133 -7.51 -3.22 -0.89
CA VAL A 133 -6.71 -2.51 0.11
C VAL A 133 -5.30 -2.29 -0.42
N SER A 134 -4.79 -1.07 -0.24
CA SER A 134 -3.38 -0.75 -0.40
C SER A 134 -2.91 0.06 0.80
N PHE A 135 -1.72 -0.24 1.32
CA PHE A 135 -1.13 0.59 2.36
C PHE A 135 0.39 0.63 2.28
N GLY A 136 0.99 1.73 2.75
CA GLY A 136 2.44 1.86 2.74
C GLY A 136 2.99 2.96 3.62
N TRP A 137 4.31 2.94 3.80
CA TRP A 137 5.07 3.97 4.52
C TRP A 137 4.61 4.18 5.96
N MET A 138 4.32 3.10 6.67
CA MET A 138 3.85 3.18 8.07
C MET A 138 4.40 2.03 8.92
N GLU A 139 4.40 2.23 10.24
CA GLU A 139 4.69 1.18 11.21
C GLU A 139 3.44 0.36 11.52
N LEU A 140 3.62 -0.96 11.55
CA LEU A 140 2.56 -1.90 11.87
C LEU A 140 2.85 -2.58 13.21
N LYS A 141 2.09 -2.18 14.24
CA LYS A 141 2.35 -2.50 15.66
C LYS A 141 1.65 -3.75 16.20
N ASN A 142 0.78 -4.39 15.42
CA ASN A 142 0.04 -5.57 15.87
C ASN A 142 -0.16 -6.60 14.75
N PRO A 143 0.72 -7.61 14.64
CA PRO A 143 0.69 -8.52 13.52
C PRO A 143 -0.26 -9.70 13.62
N GLU A 144 -0.62 -10.13 14.83
CA GLU A 144 -1.44 -11.34 15.03
C GLU A 144 -2.88 -11.19 14.52
N LEU A 145 -3.26 -9.97 14.14
CA LEU A 145 -4.57 -9.61 13.63
C LEU A 145 -4.53 -9.07 12.22
N PHE A 146 -3.48 -9.36 11.43
CA PHE A 146 -3.56 -9.15 9.98
C PHE A 146 -4.59 -10.11 9.38
N LEU A 147 -5.82 -9.59 9.37
CA LEU A 147 -6.86 -9.88 8.42
C LEU A 147 -7.59 -11.21 8.62
N LYS A 148 -8.16 -11.39 9.81
CA LYS A 148 -9.46 -12.10 9.91
C LYS A 148 -10.60 -11.37 9.16
N THR A 149 -10.28 -10.54 8.17
CA THR A 149 -11.25 -9.91 7.28
C THR A 149 -11.67 -10.95 6.25
N SER A 150 -12.85 -11.51 6.43
CA SER A 150 -13.39 -12.55 5.57
C SER A 150 -13.78 -12.07 4.17
N ARG A 151 -13.33 -10.90 3.68
CA ARG A 151 -13.88 -10.27 2.45
C ARG A 151 -12.90 -9.52 1.53
N VAL A 152 -11.72 -9.12 1.99
CA VAL A 152 -10.77 -8.43 1.09
C VAL A 152 -10.27 -9.42 0.05
N GLU A 153 -10.48 -9.08 -1.21
CA GLU A 153 -10.13 -9.91 -2.37
C GLU A 153 -8.75 -9.53 -2.92
N LYS A 154 -8.30 -8.29 -2.70
CA LYS A 154 -7.08 -7.75 -3.33
C LYS A 154 -6.27 -6.89 -2.36
N TYR A 155 -5.01 -7.28 -2.16
CA TYR A 155 -3.95 -6.41 -1.62
C TYR A 155 -3.12 -5.89 -2.78
N GLU A 156 -3.57 -4.79 -3.36
CA GLU A 156 -2.99 -4.24 -4.60
C GLU A 156 -1.60 -3.66 -4.40
N ARG A 157 -1.27 -3.17 -3.20
CA ARG A 157 0.09 -2.71 -2.89
C ARG A 157 0.31 -2.57 -1.40
N ILE A 158 1.21 -3.38 -0.85
CA ILE A 158 1.85 -3.16 0.45
C ILE A 158 3.24 -2.58 0.17
N ILE A 159 3.52 -1.36 0.62
CA ILE A 159 4.75 -0.63 0.23
C ILE A 159 5.54 -0.17 1.45
N ASN A 160 6.79 -0.60 1.58
CA ASN A 160 7.76 -0.07 2.56
C ASN A 160 7.14 0.08 3.97
N CYS A 161 6.44 -0.96 4.44
CA CYS A 161 5.94 -1.01 5.80
C CYS A 161 7.01 -1.65 6.70
N VAL A 162 7.16 -1.14 7.91
CA VAL A 162 7.96 -1.80 8.94
C VAL A 162 7.07 -2.61 9.87
N PHE A 163 7.50 -3.84 10.09
CA PHE A 163 6.85 -4.82 10.95
C PHE A 163 7.70 -4.99 12.21
N LEU A 164 7.15 -4.64 13.38
CA LEU A 164 7.89 -4.68 14.65
C LEU A 164 8.11 -6.11 15.20
N LEU A 165 7.40 -7.11 14.66
CA LEU A 165 7.41 -8.51 15.07
C LEU A 165 7.12 -9.39 13.84
N ASN A 166 7.35 -10.70 13.95
CA ASN A 166 6.95 -11.67 12.91
C ASN A 166 5.48 -11.47 12.55
N CYS A 167 5.20 -11.29 11.26
CA CYS A 167 3.85 -11.04 10.77
C CYS A 167 3.21 -12.28 10.19
N ILE A 168 1.98 -12.58 10.61
CA ILE A 168 1.20 -13.68 10.04
C ILE A 168 -0.01 -13.06 9.33
N PHE A 169 -0.07 -13.26 8.02
CA PHE A 169 -1.15 -12.81 7.16
C PHE A 169 -2.23 -13.90 7.03
N ASN A 170 -3.43 -13.60 7.50
CA ASN A 170 -4.63 -14.40 7.25
C ASN A 170 -5.38 -13.76 6.07
N LEU A 171 -5.33 -14.34 4.89
CA LEU A 171 -5.79 -13.75 3.63
C LEU A 171 -6.73 -14.71 2.87
N PRO A 172 -7.86 -15.15 3.48
CA PRO A 172 -8.65 -16.30 3.02
C PRO A 172 -9.39 -16.13 1.70
N ARG A 173 -9.39 -14.92 1.13
CA ARG A 173 -10.07 -14.60 -0.14
C ARG A 173 -9.19 -13.83 -1.11
N VAL A 174 -7.91 -13.68 -0.78
CA VAL A 174 -7.00 -12.87 -1.60
C VAL A 174 -6.65 -13.60 -2.87
N ASP A 175 -6.85 -12.91 -3.98
CA ASP A 175 -6.53 -13.39 -5.33
C ASP A 175 -5.39 -12.58 -5.97
N ILE A 176 -5.14 -11.37 -5.44
CA ILE A 176 -4.02 -10.52 -5.84
C ILE A 176 -3.28 -10.04 -4.60
N LEU A 177 -1.99 -10.36 -4.52
CA LEU A 177 -1.09 -9.92 -3.45
C LEU A 177 0.15 -9.25 -4.05
N LYS A 178 0.36 -7.97 -3.75
CA LYS A 178 1.56 -7.24 -4.17
C LYS A 178 2.27 -6.62 -2.98
N TYR A 179 3.55 -6.93 -2.85
CA TYR A 179 4.42 -6.37 -1.82
C TYR A 179 5.67 -5.75 -2.45
N SER A 180 6.03 -4.56 -1.99
CA SER A 180 7.27 -3.88 -2.35
C SER A 180 7.94 -3.29 -1.12
N GLY A 181 9.22 -3.56 -0.92
CA GLY A 181 10.00 -2.96 0.16
C GLY A 181 11.10 -3.88 0.68
N ASP A 182 11.53 -3.64 1.90
CA ASP A 182 12.63 -4.40 2.51
C ASP A 182 12.21 -5.85 2.80
N LEU A 183 13.18 -6.76 2.81
CA LEU A 183 12.93 -8.17 3.12
C LEU A 183 12.70 -8.34 4.63
N PHE A 184 11.46 -8.61 5.01
CA PHE A 184 11.07 -8.91 6.40
C PHE A 184 10.53 -10.34 6.51
N ARG A 185 10.63 -10.95 7.71
CA ARG A 185 10.01 -12.24 8.00
C ARG A 185 8.52 -12.06 8.23
N PHE A 186 7.72 -12.46 7.26
CA PHE A 186 6.30 -12.65 7.40
C PHE A 186 5.86 -13.97 6.79
N GLU A 187 4.77 -14.51 7.32
CA GLU A 187 4.18 -15.79 6.99
C GLU A 187 2.72 -15.59 6.56
N PHE A 188 2.19 -16.58 5.86
CA PHE A 188 0.82 -16.71 5.42
C PHE A 188 0.21 -17.94 6.10
N ASP A 189 -0.90 -17.75 6.82
CA ASP A 189 -1.58 -18.81 7.57
C ASP A 189 -2.77 -19.38 6.79
N ASN A 190 -3.77 -18.54 6.49
CA ASN A 190 -4.96 -18.96 5.77
C ASN A 190 -5.07 -18.17 4.47
N MET A 191 -4.90 -18.82 3.32
CA MET A 191 -4.96 -18.17 2.01
C MET A 191 -5.66 -19.07 0.99
N ASN A 192 -6.18 -18.47 -0.08
CA ASN A 192 -6.66 -19.22 -1.24
C ASN A 192 -5.60 -20.21 -1.72
N ILE A 193 -6.04 -21.41 -2.10
CA ILE A 193 -5.17 -22.44 -2.67
C ILE A 193 -4.61 -21.96 -4.01
N ILE A 194 -5.43 -21.31 -4.84
CA ILE A 194 -4.98 -20.73 -6.11
C ILE A 194 -5.10 -19.22 -6.02
N ILE A 195 -3.98 -18.54 -6.22
CA ILE A 195 -3.87 -17.08 -6.24
C ILE A 195 -3.62 -16.67 -7.68
N SER A 196 -4.40 -15.73 -8.22
CA SER A 196 -4.22 -15.29 -9.61
C SER A 196 -2.91 -14.56 -9.83
N GLU A 197 -2.55 -13.64 -8.92
CA GLU A 197 -1.36 -12.81 -9.06
C GLU A 197 -0.64 -12.57 -7.74
N VAL A 198 0.65 -12.87 -7.71
CA VAL A 198 1.56 -12.53 -6.63
C VAL A 198 2.70 -11.68 -7.20
N GLU A 199 2.98 -10.53 -6.58
CA GLU A 199 4.12 -9.68 -6.91
C GLU A 199 4.98 -9.45 -5.68
N PHE A 200 6.26 -9.83 -5.78
CA PHE A 200 7.27 -9.55 -4.76
C PHE A 200 8.41 -8.70 -5.34
N ASP A 201 8.45 -7.45 -4.89
CA ASP A 201 9.40 -6.44 -5.31
C ASP A 201 10.28 -5.98 -4.14
N PHE A 202 11.24 -6.82 -3.79
CA PHE A 202 12.18 -6.59 -2.70
C PHE A 202 13.31 -5.65 -3.12
N ARG A 203 13.68 -4.77 -2.20
CA ARG A 203 14.86 -3.91 -2.36
C ARG A 203 16.06 -4.49 -1.64
N VAL A 204 17.24 -4.18 -2.17
CA VAL A 204 18.52 -4.48 -1.52
C VAL A 204 18.57 -3.65 -0.24
N LEU A 205 18.78 -4.29 0.91
CA LEU A 205 19.21 -3.58 2.11
C LEU A 205 20.61 -3.04 1.80
N ASP A 206 20.76 -1.73 1.65
CA ASP A 206 22.07 -1.08 1.61
C ASP A 206 22.69 -1.17 3.02
N ASN A 207 23.15 -2.37 3.37
CA ASN A 207 24.06 -2.55 4.49
C ASN A 207 25.40 -1.97 4.05
N ASN A 208 25.53 -0.66 4.25
CA ASN A 208 26.84 -0.02 4.29
C ASN A 208 27.70 -0.81 5.30
N ASN A 209 28.70 -1.51 4.77
CA ASN A 209 29.90 -2.02 5.45
C ASN A 209 29.93 -3.46 6.01
N ASP A 210 29.19 -4.42 5.46
CA ASP A 210 29.68 -5.81 5.57
C ASP A 210 29.14 -6.70 4.44
N GLU A 211 29.95 -6.86 3.38
CA GLU A 211 29.85 -8.03 2.49
C GLU A 211 30.30 -9.30 3.23
N SER A 212 29.79 -9.53 4.44
CA SER A 212 29.94 -10.84 5.08
C SER A 212 29.17 -11.84 4.21
N LYS A 213 29.83 -12.95 3.86
CA LYS A 213 29.19 -14.03 3.09
C LYS A 213 27.90 -14.52 3.77
N ASP A 214 27.84 -14.41 5.09
CA ASP A 214 26.73 -14.86 5.94
C ASP A 214 25.43 -14.07 5.74
N SER A 215 25.49 -12.74 5.53
CA SER A 215 24.28 -11.92 5.32
C SER A 215 23.54 -12.31 4.02
N ASN A 216 24.30 -12.57 2.95
CA ASN A 216 23.72 -12.95 1.66
C ASN A 216 23.04 -14.32 1.71
N THR A 217 23.58 -15.25 2.50
CA THR A 217 23.02 -16.59 2.68
C THR A 217 21.74 -16.56 3.50
N ALA A 218 21.70 -15.71 4.55
CA ALA A 218 20.50 -15.51 5.36
C ALA A 218 19.33 -14.93 4.55
N GLU A 219 19.58 -13.92 3.70
CA GLU A 219 18.56 -13.32 2.82
C GLU A 219 18.02 -14.32 1.79
N GLY A 220 18.91 -15.11 1.17
CA GLY A 220 18.50 -16.21 0.29
C GLY A 220 17.62 -17.23 1.00
N GLY A 221 17.98 -17.61 2.23
CA GLY A 221 17.19 -18.51 3.07
C GLY A 221 15.81 -17.94 3.43
N MET A 222 15.73 -16.65 3.76
CA MET A 222 14.46 -15.97 4.04
C MET A 222 13.54 -15.93 2.82
N LEU A 223 14.08 -15.71 1.63
CA LEU A 223 13.31 -15.74 0.38
C LEU A 223 12.80 -17.16 0.05
N CYS A 224 13.64 -18.18 0.22
CA CYS A 224 13.21 -19.58 0.07
C CYS A 224 12.08 -19.91 1.04
N HIS A 225 12.22 -19.52 2.32
CA HIS A 225 11.20 -19.74 3.33
C HIS A 225 9.89 -19.02 2.99
N LEU A 226 9.94 -17.75 2.58
CA LEU A 226 8.77 -16.99 2.16
C LEU A 226 8.03 -17.66 1.00
N LEU A 227 8.76 -18.07 -0.05
CA LEU A 227 8.15 -18.71 -1.21
C LEU A 227 7.55 -20.08 -0.86
N ASN A 228 8.21 -20.87 -0.01
CA ASN A 228 7.66 -22.14 0.48
C ASN A 228 6.44 -21.92 1.36
N ASN A 229 6.46 -20.94 2.26
CA ASN A 229 5.29 -20.65 3.10
C ASN A 229 4.10 -20.17 2.23
N LEU A 230 4.35 -19.43 1.15
CA LEU A 230 3.32 -19.05 0.19
C LEU A 230 2.80 -20.24 -0.64
N LEU A 231 3.67 -21.19 -1.03
CA LEU A 231 3.40 -22.11 -2.15
C LEU A 231 3.45 -23.61 -1.78
N ASP A 232 3.91 -23.97 -0.59
CA ASP A 232 4.04 -25.36 -0.15
C ASP A 232 3.14 -25.67 1.05
N ASP A 233 2.80 -24.66 1.87
CA ASP A 233 1.87 -24.81 2.98
C ASP A 233 0.42 -25.03 2.47
N GLY A 234 0.04 -26.30 2.33
CA GLY A 234 -1.31 -26.72 1.94
C GLY A 234 -1.57 -26.85 0.43
N GLY A 235 -0.52 -26.93 -0.40
CA GLY A 235 -0.65 -27.12 -1.86
C GLY A 235 -1.08 -25.86 -2.62
N ARG A 236 -0.67 -24.68 -2.13
CA ARG A 236 -0.98 -23.38 -2.73
C ARG A 236 -0.22 -23.16 -4.05
N SER A 237 -0.78 -22.40 -4.97
CA SER A 237 -0.09 -21.99 -6.19
C SER A 237 -0.46 -20.58 -6.62
N ALA A 238 0.50 -19.87 -7.21
CA ALA A 238 0.28 -18.59 -7.87
C ALA A 238 0.26 -18.78 -9.38
N THR A 239 -0.83 -18.38 -10.04
CA THR A 239 -0.95 -18.47 -11.51
C THR A 239 0.08 -17.57 -12.19
N THR A 240 0.19 -16.33 -11.73
CA THR A 240 1.23 -15.37 -12.13
C THR A 240 2.08 -15.01 -10.92
N LEU A 241 3.39 -15.21 -11.04
CA LEU A 241 4.35 -14.74 -10.07
C LEU A 241 5.26 -13.68 -10.72
N THR A 242 5.23 -12.48 -10.18
CA THR A 242 6.11 -11.37 -10.55
C THR A 242 7.20 -11.22 -9.50
N VAL A 243 8.47 -11.25 -9.93
CA VAL A 243 9.64 -11.14 -9.03
C VAL A 243 10.60 -10.05 -9.48
N CYS A 244 11.31 -9.46 -8.52
CA CYS A 244 12.41 -8.54 -8.75
C CYS A 244 13.75 -9.26 -9.04
N PRO A 245 14.73 -8.58 -9.67
CA PRO A 245 16.07 -9.14 -9.89
C PRO A 245 16.81 -9.52 -8.60
N PHE A 246 16.52 -8.85 -7.49
CA PHE A 246 17.09 -9.18 -6.18
C PHE A 246 16.76 -10.61 -5.77
N LEU A 247 15.49 -11.03 -5.89
CA LEU A 247 15.06 -12.38 -5.55
C LEU A 247 15.82 -13.44 -6.35
N LEU A 248 15.99 -13.22 -7.66
CA LEU A 248 16.76 -14.14 -8.53
C LEU A 248 18.24 -14.24 -8.14
N LYS A 249 18.83 -13.15 -7.66
CA LYS A 249 20.24 -13.09 -7.25
C LYS A 249 20.48 -13.82 -5.93
N MET A 250 19.50 -13.78 -5.01
CA MET A 250 19.71 -14.19 -3.62
C MET A 250 19.29 -15.64 -3.34
N ILE A 251 18.25 -16.16 -4.02
CA ILE A 251 17.84 -17.57 -3.86
C ILE A 251 19.01 -18.55 -4.10
N PRO A 252 19.83 -18.44 -5.17
CA PRO A 252 20.94 -19.37 -5.39
C PRO A 252 22.05 -19.28 -4.33
N LYS A 253 22.10 -18.19 -3.55
CA LYS A 253 23.07 -18.00 -2.47
C LYS A 253 22.61 -18.54 -1.12
N SER A 254 21.36 -18.99 -1.02
CA SER A 254 20.85 -19.72 0.14
C SER A 254 21.75 -20.92 0.43
N GLU A 255 21.88 -21.28 1.71
CA GLU A 255 22.55 -22.53 2.12
C GLU A 255 21.82 -23.77 1.58
N HIS A 256 20.52 -23.62 1.34
CA HIS A 256 19.66 -24.72 0.91
C HIS A 256 18.66 -24.30 -0.17
N PRO A 257 19.14 -23.94 -1.38
CA PRO A 257 18.29 -23.44 -2.46
C PRO A 257 17.33 -24.51 -2.99
N HIS A 258 17.67 -25.79 -2.79
CA HIS A 258 16.87 -26.95 -3.18
C HIS A 258 15.65 -27.19 -2.28
N PHE A 259 15.51 -26.46 -1.16
CA PHE A 259 14.27 -26.49 -0.39
C PHE A 259 13.14 -25.72 -1.07
N LEU A 260 13.40 -24.94 -2.12
CA LEU A 260 12.32 -24.33 -2.87
C LEU A 260 11.48 -25.44 -3.53
N GLY A 261 10.24 -25.57 -3.08
CA GLY A 261 9.30 -26.56 -3.61
C GLY A 261 9.01 -26.34 -5.10
N SER A 262 8.49 -27.37 -5.77
CA SER A 262 7.99 -27.22 -7.14
C SER A 262 6.81 -26.26 -7.14
N MET A 263 6.82 -25.30 -8.06
CA MET A 263 5.77 -24.29 -8.18
C MET A 263 4.94 -24.57 -9.43
N GLU A 264 3.62 -24.71 -9.28
CA GLU A 264 2.69 -24.84 -10.42
C GLU A 264 2.34 -23.49 -11.07
N THR A 265 3.30 -22.56 -11.10
CA THR A 265 3.12 -21.23 -11.68
C THR A 265 3.08 -21.31 -13.20
N LYS A 266 2.05 -20.69 -13.79
CA LYS A 266 1.87 -20.66 -15.26
C LYS A 266 2.65 -19.52 -15.91
N HIS A 267 2.76 -18.38 -15.22
CA HIS A 267 3.41 -17.18 -15.73
C HIS A 267 4.42 -16.66 -14.72
N LEU A 268 5.71 -16.71 -15.08
CA LEU A 268 6.76 -16.03 -14.33
C LEU A 268 7.09 -14.70 -15.02
N VAL A 269 6.95 -13.60 -14.30
CA VAL A 269 7.24 -12.24 -14.78
C VAL A 269 8.44 -11.70 -14.02
N LEU A 270 9.45 -11.22 -14.74
CA LEU A 270 10.61 -10.58 -14.16
C LEU A 270 10.48 -9.06 -14.30
N LYS A 271 10.55 -8.33 -13.19
CA LYS A 271 10.69 -6.87 -13.24
C LYS A 271 12.09 -6.52 -13.75
N THR A 272 12.14 -5.67 -14.77
CA THR A 272 13.39 -5.21 -15.40
C THR A 272 13.86 -3.86 -14.88
N GLU A 273 13.13 -3.27 -13.94
CA GLU A 273 13.55 -2.04 -13.27
C GLU A 273 14.84 -2.32 -12.49
N LEU A 274 15.95 -1.84 -13.03
CA LEU A 274 17.21 -1.76 -12.32
C LEU A 274 17.04 -0.66 -11.27
N HIS A 275 17.07 -1.01 -9.98
CA HIS A 275 17.21 0.01 -8.94
C HIS A 275 18.42 0.90 -9.29
N PRO A 276 18.27 2.24 -9.24
CA PRO A 276 19.41 3.13 -9.45
C PRO A 276 20.50 2.75 -8.45
N ARG A 277 21.72 2.57 -8.97
CA ARG A 277 22.93 2.36 -8.16
C ARG A 277 23.28 3.60 -7.35
#